data_AF-A0A6C0K4F7-F1
#
_entry.id   AF-A0A6C0K4F7-F1
#
_cell.length_a   1.000
_cell.length_b   1.000
_cell.length_c   1.000
_cell.angle_alpha   90.00
_cell.angle_beta   90.00
_cell.angle_gamma   90.00
#
_symmetry.space_group_name_H-M   'P 1'
#
loop_
_entity.id
_entity.type
_entity.pdbx_description
1 polymer ?
#
loop_
_entity_poly.entity_id
_entity_poly.type
_entity_poly.pdbx_seq_one_letter_code
_entity_poly.pdbx_strand_id
1 'polypeptide(L)' 'MKSRCAFPECRAPLSLVTPECKCKNRYCSKHRGHMEHACSFDYREEHIKNLMKTMSTPIVGKKIESF' A
#
# COMPACT_ATOMS: atom_id res chain seq x y z
N MET A 1 12.04 -22.42 11.24
CA MET A 1 11.28 -22.33 9.98
C MET A 1 11.79 -21.11 9.20
N LYS A 2 12.44 -21.29 8.04
CA LYS A 2 12.94 -20.16 7.23
C LYS A 2 11.85 -19.73 6.25
N SER A 3 11.27 -18.56 6.46
CA SER A 3 10.27 -17.97 5.58
C SER A 3 10.89 -17.69 4.20
N ARG A 4 10.16 -17.96 3.12
CA ARG A 4 10.60 -17.71 1.74
C ARG A 4 9.71 -16.65 1.11
N CYS A 5 10.24 -16.01 0.06
CA CYS A 5 9.48 -15.08 -0.75
C CYS A 5 8.21 -15.75 -1.29
N ALA A 6 7.06 -15.08 -1.20
CA ALA A 6 5.78 -15.58 -1.69
C ALA A 6 5.62 -15.49 -3.22
N PHE A 7 6.60 -14.92 -3.93
CA PHE A 7 6.59 -14.83 -5.39
C PHE A 7 6.92 -16.20 -6.02
N PRO A 8 6.13 -16.72 -6.97
CA PRO A 8 6.23 -18.11 -7.45
C PRO A 8 7.60 -18.45 -8.04
N GLU A 9 8.22 -17.52 -8.77
CA GLU A 9 9.54 -17.69 -9.38
C GLU A 9 10.70 -17.34 -8.42
N CYS A 10 10.41 -17.07 -7.13
CA CYS A 10 11.41 -16.64 -6.16
C CYS A 10 11.55 -17.63 -4.99
N ARG A 11 12.75 -18.18 -4.82
CA ARG A 11 13.09 -19.03 -3.66
C ARG A 11 14.03 -18.35 -2.66
N ALA A 12 14.15 -17.03 -2.75
CA ALA A 12 15.04 -16.27 -1.87
C ALA A 12 14.62 -16.45 -0.40
N PRO A 13 15.58 -16.75 0.50
CA PRO A 13 15.29 -16.81 1.92
C PRO A 13 14.98 -15.40 2.44
N LEU A 14 13.93 -15.29 3.25
CA LEU A 14 13.60 -14.05 3.92
C LEU A 14 14.34 -13.97 5.24
N SER A 15 14.79 -12.77 5.58
CA SER A 15 15.32 -12.48 6.90
C SER A 15 14.18 -12.46 7.93
N LEU A 16 14.52 -12.67 9.21
CA LEU A 16 13.57 -12.58 10.32
C LEU A 16 12.87 -11.22 10.39
N VAL A 17 13.54 -10.16 9.92
CA VAL A 17 13.09 -8.75 9.97
C VAL A 17 12.28 -8.34 8.72
N THR A 18 11.96 -9.28 7.83
CA THR A 18 11.25 -8.90 6.59
C THR A 18 9.83 -8.46 6.90
N PRO A 19 9.43 -7.21 6.58
CA PRO A 19 8.09 -6.72 6.85
C PRO A 19 7.06 -7.45 5.99
N GLU A 20 5.85 -7.60 6.50
CA GLU A 20 4.71 -8.07 5.73
C GLU A 20 4.18 -6.98 4.79
N CYS A 21 3.85 -7.37 3.56
CA CYS A 21 3.15 -6.50 2.62
C CYS A 21 1.68 -6.38 3.04
N LYS A 22 0.99 -5.32 2.59
CA LYS A 22 -0.44 -5.12 2.87
C LYS A 22 -1.33 -6.25 2.33
N CYS A 23 -0.86 -6.98 1.32
CA CYS A 23 -1.50 -8.21 0.83
C CYS A 23 -1.25 -9.45 1.72
N LYS A 24 -0.71 -9.27 2.95
CA LYS A 24 -0.39 -10.32 3.95
C LYS A 24 0.72 -11.30 3.55
N ASN A 25 1.36 -11.08 2.41
CA ASN A 25 2.49 -11.88 1.95
C ASN A 25 3.82 -11.22 2.29
N ARG A 26 4.88 -12.03 2.42
CA ARG A 26 6.25 -11.54 2.64
C ARG A 26 7.10 -11.79 1.40
N TYR A 27 7.88 -10.78 1.02
CA TYR A 27 8.69 -10.80 -0.20
C TYR A 27 10.13 -10.41 0.09
N CYS A 28 11.06 -10.86 -0.75
CA CYS A 28 12.47 -10.47 -0.66
C CYS A 28 12.65 -9.00 -1.06
N SER A 29 13.83 -8.41 -0.83
CA SER A 29 14.10 -7.00 -1.15
C SER A 29 13.84 -6.63 -2.61
N LYS A 30 13.94 -7.59 -3.54
CA LYS A 30 13.61 -7.39 -4.96
C LYS A 30 12.11 -7.34 -5.20
N HIS A 31 11.34 -8.27 -4.63
CA HIS A 31 9.89 -8.37 -4.86
C HIS A 31 9.03 -7.61 -3.84
N ARG A 32 9.64 -6.83 -2.93
CA ARG A 32 8.91 -5.98 -1.97
C ARG A 32 8.13 -4.86 -2.66
N GLY A 33 8.57 -4.42 -3.84
CA GLY A 33 7.86 -3.41 -4.63
C GLY A 33 6.49 -3.89 -5.09
N HIS A 34 5.48 -3.01 -5.05
CA HIS A 34 4.10 -3.38 -5.39
C HIS A 34 3.94 -3.85 -6.85
N MET A 35 4.77 -3.33 -7.76
CA MET A 35 4.73 -3.70 -9.18
C MET A 35 5.26 -5.11 -9.40
N GLU A 36 6.33 -5.49 -8.72
CA GLU A 36 7.03 -6.75 -8.91
C GLU A 36 6.17 -7.97 -8.56
N HIS A 37 5.40 -7.88 -7.47
CA HIS A 37 4.51 -8.97 -7.05
C HIS A 37 3.04 -8.73 -7.40
N ALA A 38 2.76 -7.73 -8.24
CA ALA A 38 1.40 -7.32 -8.63
C ALA A 38 0.46 -7.32 -7.41
N CYS A 39 0.76 -6.47 -6.42
CA CYS A 39 0.07 -6.48 -5.13
C CYS A 39 -1.46 -6.44 -5.30
N SER A 40 -2.15 -7.49 -4.82
CA SER A 40 -3.61 -7.60 -4.87
C SER A 40 -4.33 -6.68 -3.87
N PHE A 41 -3.61 -5.76 -3.22
CA PHE A 41 -4.20 -4.85 -2.23
C PHE A 41 -4.64 -3.54 -2.89
N ASP A 42 -5.92 -3.18 -2.72
CA ASP A 42 -6.48 -1.92 -3.21
C ASP A 42 -6.05 -0.71 -2.37
N TYR A 43 -4.86 -0.19 -2.65
CA TYR A 43 -4.35 1.05 -2.05
C TYR A 43 -5.30 2.23 -2.27
N ARG A 44 -6.02 2.23 -3.40
CA ARG A 44 -6.96 3.30 -3.76
C ARG A 44 -8.12 3.40 -2.77
N GLU A 45 -8.76 2.26 -2.47
CA GLU A 45 -9.89 2.24 -1.55
C GLU A 45 -9.48 2.59 -0.12
N GLU A 46 -8.31 2.09 0.32
CA GLU A 46 -7.76 2.44 1.63
C GLU A 46 -7.50 3.95 1.72
N HIS A 47 -6.91 4.54 0.69
CA HIS A 47 -6.64 5.97 0.65
C HIS A 47 -7.93 6.80 0.65
N ILE A 48 -8.96 6.40 -0.11
CA ILE A 48 -10.27 7.07 -0.09
C ILE A 48 -10.88 7.01 1.31
N LYS A 49 -10.88 5.84 1.95
CA LYS A 49 -11.40 5.68 3.32
C LYS A 49 -10.64 6.54 4.32
N ASN A 50 -9.31 6.64 4.20
CA ASN A 50 -8.51 7.50 5.06
C ASN A 50 -8.78 8.98 4.81
N LEU A 51 -8.88 9.39 3.54
CA LEU A 51 -9.19 10.77 3.17
C LEU A 51 -10.56 11.20 3.70
N MET A 52 -11.59 10.34 3.58
CA MET A 52 -12.92 10.63 4.12
C MET A 52 -12.92 10.79 5.65
N LYS A 53 -12.05 10.06 6.36
CA LYS A 53 -11.91 10.19 7.81
C LYS A 53 -11.21 11.48 8.23
N THR A 54 -10.18 11.91 7.48
CA THR A 54 -9.33 13.04 7.88
C THR A 54 -9.77 14.38 7.29
N MET A 55 -10.42 14.37 6.12
CA MET A 55 -10.85 15.56 5.37
C MET A 55 -12.37 15.52 5.18
N SER A 56 -13.11 15.45 6.28
CA SER A 56 -14.58 15.47 6.26
C SER A 56 -15.16 16.88 6.10
N THR A 57 -14.36 17.93 6.27
CA THR A 57 -14.78 19.31 6.11
C THR A 57 -14.62 19.76 4.65
N PRO A 58 -15.73 20.00 3.91
CA PRO A 58 -15.62 20.55 2.58
C PRO A 58 -15.04 21.98 2.68
N ILE A 59 -13.98 22.24 1.93
CA ILE A 59 -13.42 23.59 1.79
C ILE A 59 -14.37 24.37 0.86
N VAL A 60 -15.32 25.08 1.44
CA VAL A 60 -16.24 25.95 0.70
C VAL A 60 -15.56 27.30 0.49
N GLY A 61 -14.96 27.50 -0.68
CA GLY A 61 -14.48 28.82 -1.10
C GLY A 61 -15.66 29.75 -1.35
N LYS A 62 -15.80 30.83 -0.56
CA LYS A 62 -16.75 31.90 -0.90
C LYS A 62 -16.24 32.59 -2.16
N LYS A 63 -17.03 32.55 -3.24
CA LYS A 63 -16.76 33.38 -4.43
C LYS A 63 -16.78 34.84 -3.99
N ILE A 64 -15.68 35.54 -4.22
CA ILE A 64 -15.58 36.99 -4.07
C ILE A 64 -16.24 37.59 -5.31
N GLU A 65 -17.42 38.17 -5.16
CA GLU A 65 -18.01 39.03 -6.19
C GLU A 65 -17.29 40.39 -6.10
N SER A 66 -16.47 40.68 -7.11
CA SER A 66 -15.85 42.00 -7.28
C SER A 66 -16.90 43.00 -7.77
N PHE A 67 -16.89 44.16 -7.11
CA PHE A 67 -17.79 45.31 -7.23
C PHE A 67 -17.75 45.97 -8.62
#